data_AF-A0A6J6AUZ7-F1
#
_entry.id   AF-A0A6J6AUZ7-F1
#
_cell.length_a   1.000
_cell.length_b   1.000
_cell.length_c   1.000
_cell.angle_alpha   90.00
_cell.angle_beta   90.00
_cell.angle_gamma   90.00
#
_symmetry.space_group_name_H-M   'P 1'
#
loop_
_entity.id
_entity.type
_entity.pdbx_description
1 polymer ?
#
loop_
_entity_poly.entity_id
_entity_poly.type
_entity_poly.pdbx_seq_one_letter_code
_entity_poly.pdbx_strand_id
1 'polypeptide(L)'
;MASLAELVQNRVVNFYDECLTLGENLGEEERLALYRYLYSSKKREYKTQARALLSQKRFCNFIANGEVEYKVSSNCVEFRTRRLDSLEFTPVVREMKLGLTRPIRIRRLKRFFAQSAVDVIRNFPLASADVDPDVGFGINTFPYYSLRHFSNGGSKMLGLLRKIRTYDSEVLVKLRTL
;
A
#
# COMPACT_ATOMS: atom_id res chain seq x y z
N MET A 1 26.22 -18.54 -26.51
CA MET A 1 26.27 -18.64 -25.04
C MET A 1 26.12 -17.23 -24.51
N ALA A 2 24.89 -16.80 -24.22
CA ALA A 2 24.63 -15.47 -23.67
C ALA A 2 25.31 -15.36 -22.30
N SER A 3 25.94 -14.23 -22.01
CA SER A 3 26.62 -14.03 -20.72
C SER A 3 25.60 -14.01 -19.57
N LEU A 4 26.02 -14.37 -18.36
CA LEU A 4 25.17 -14.28 -17.16
C LEU A 4 24.63 -12.85 -16.96
N ALA A 5 25.35 -11.83 -17.44
CA ALA A 5 24.92 -10.43 -17.45
C ALA A 5 23.76 -10.16 -18.42
N GLU A 6 23.77 -10.77 -19.62
CA GLU A 6 22.67 -10.67 -20.59
C GLU A 6 21.40 -11.41 -20.13
N LEU A 7 21.55 -12.46 -19.32
CA LEU A 7 20.42 -13.16 -18.69
C LEU A 7 19.81 -12.39 -17.50
N VAL A 8 20.60 -11.57 -16.80
CA VAL A 8 20.08 -10.64 -15.77
C VAL A 8 19.36 -9.46 -16.41
N GLN A 9 19.82 -9.01 -17.59
CA GLN A 9 19.27 -7.84 -18.30
C GLN A 9 17.96 -8.12 -19.06
N ASN A 10 17.61 -9.40 -19.27
CA ASN A 10 16.38 -9.84 -19.96
C ASN A 10 15.24 -10.29 -19.04
N ARG A 11 15.35 -10.07 -17.72
CA ARG A 11 14.15 -10.11 -16.89
C ARG A 11 13.40 -8.82 -17.18
N VAL A 12 12.31 -8.89 -17.94
CA VAL A 12 11.32 -7.80 -17.99
C VAL A 12 10.99 -7.49 -16.53
N VAL A 13 11.58 -6.43 -15.99
CA VAL A 13 11.32 -6.01 -14.62
C VAL A 13 9.88 -5.55 -14.65
N ASN A 14 9.00 -6.31 -14.02
CA ASN A 14 7.61 -5.93 -13.89
C ASN A 14 7.58 -4.56 -13.21
N PHE A 15 6.82 -3.60 -13.73
CA PHE A 15 6.72 -2.25 -13.17
C PHE A 15 6.32 -2.26 -11.67
N TYR A 16 5.67 -3.34 -11.19
CA TYR A 16 5.49 -3.57 -9.76
C TYR A 16 6.80 -3.75 -8.99
N ASP A 17 7.75 -4.54 -9.51
CA ASP A 17 9.06 -4.75 -8.89
C ASP A 17 9.87 -3.45 -8.86
N GLU A 18 9.76 -2.63 -9.91
CA GLU A 18 10.31 -1.27 -9.94
C GLU A 18 9.66 -0.37 -8.87
N CYS A 19 8.33 -0.43 -8.71
CA CYS A 19 7.66 0.30 -7.62
C CYS A 19 8.19 -0.09 -6.23
N LEU A 20 8.62 -1.35 -6.04
CA LEU A 20 9.20 -1.78 -4.76
C LEU A 20 10.56 -1.14 -4.48
N THR A 21 11.26 -0.62 -5.49
CA THR A 21 12.60 -0.02 -5.34
C THR A 21 12.59 1.50 -5.29
N LEU A 22 11.55 2.17 -5.81
CA LEU A 22 11.53 3.62 -5.98
C LEU A 22 11.41 4.43 -4.68
N GLY A 23 10.76 3.90 -3.65
CA GLY A 23 10.62 4.58 -2.35
C GLY A 23 9.93 5.95 -2.47
N GLU A 24 10.59 7.01 -1.98
CA GLU A 24 10.08 8.38 -2.04
C GLU A 24 9.92 8.93 -3.45
N ASN A 25 10.65 8.37 -4.42
CA ASN A 25 10.57 8.76 -5.83
C ASN A 25 9.23 8.35 -6.48
N LEU A 26 8.39 7.56 -5.80
CA LEU A 26 7.04 7.26 -6.27
C LEU A 26 6.17 8.52 -6.30
N GLY A 27 5.89 9.00 -7.51
CA GLY A 27 4.98 10.09 -7.79
C GLY A 27 3.55 9.81 -7.28
N GLU A 28 2.72 10.85 -7.18
CA GLU A 28 1.35 10.69 -6.70
C GLU A 28 0.50 9.75 -7.57
N GLU A 29 0.66 9.85 -8.90
CA GLU A 29 -0.06 8.99 -9.84
C GLU A 29 0.38 7.52 -9.74
N GLU A 30 1.68 7.29 -9.56
CA GLU A 30 2.26 5.96 -9.36
C GLU A 30 1.79 5.33 -8.06
N ARG A 31 1.80 6.08 -6.95
CA ARG A 31 1.26 5.62 -5.66
C ARG A 31 -0.23 5.29 -5.74
N LEU A 32 -1.02 6.10 -6.46
CA LEU A 32 -2.43 5.83 -6.68
C LEU A 32 -2.64 4.56 -7.54
N ALA A 33 -1.85 4.40 -8.61
CA ALA A 33 -1.88 3.22 -9.46
C ALA A 33 -1.47 1.97 -8.67
N LEU A 34 -0.41 2.05 -7.88
CA LEU A 34 0.08 0.99 -7.00
C LEU A 34 -0.99 0.56 -5.99
N TYR A 35 -1.65 1.51 -5.34
CA TYR A 35 -2.78 1.24 -4.45
C TYR A 35 -3.88 0.44 -5.17
N ARG A 36 -4.26 0.86 -6.39
CA ARG A 36 -5.31 0.18 -7.16
C ARG A 36 -4.89 -1.22 -7.58
N TYR A 37 -3.65 -1.37 -8.04
CA TYR A 37 -3.06 -2.65 -8.39
C TYR A 37 -3.12 -3.59 -7.20
N LEU A 38 -2.51 -3.23 -6.07
CA LEU A 38 -2.49 -4.02 -4.84
C LEU A 38 -3.89 -4.41 -4.35
N TYR A 39 -4.84 -3.47 -4.36
CA TYR A 39 -6.23 -3.75 -3.95
C TYR A 39 -6.93 -4.78 -4.87
N SER A 40 -6.56 -4.80 -6.16
CA SER A 40 -7.13 -5.70 -7.16
C SER A 40 -6.42 -7.06 -7.22
N SER A 41 -5.08 -7.08 -7.29
CA SER A 41 -4.27 -8.29 -7.44
C SER A 41 -4.24 -9.12 -6.16
N LYS A 42 -4.09 -8.50 -4.99
CA LYS A 42 -4.05 -9.18 -3.68
C LYS A 42 -5.44 -9.41 -3.06
N LYS A 43 -6.51 -9.37 -3.86
CA LYS A 43 -7.92 -9.45 -3.40
C LYS A 43 -8.20 -10.65 -2.49
N ARG A 44 -7.66 -11.83 -2.84
CA ARG A 44 -7.85 -13.09 -2.10
C ARG A 44 -7.02 -13.10 -0.82
N GLU A 45 -5.74 -12.76 -0.92
CA GLU A 45 -4.81 -12.64 0.20
C GLU A 45 -5.34 -11.68 1.27
N TYR A 46 -5.71 -10.45 0.88
CA TYR A 46 -6.26 -9.45 1.80
C TYR A 46 -7.59 -9.87 2.41
N LYS A 47 -8.38 -10.72 1.74
CA LYS A 47 -9.60 -11.30 2.33
C LYS A 47 -9.24 -12.30 3.44
N THR A 48 -8.22 -13.13 3.22
CA THR A 48 -7.70 -14.08 4.23
C THR A 48 -7.11 -13.33 5.42
N GLN A 49 -6.22 -12.37 5.19
CA GLN A 49 -5.66 -11.51 6.23
C GLN A 49 -6.74 -10.76 7.02
N ALA A 50 -7.77 -10.23 6.35
CA ALA A 50 -8.87 -9.55 7.02
C ALA A 50 -9.63 -10.49 7.96
N ARG A 51 -9.85 -11.75 7.55
CA ARG A 51 -10.49 -12.76 8.41
C ARG A 51 -9.61 -13.11 9.61
N ALA A 52 -8.31 -13.30 9.39
CA ALA A 52 -7.34 -13.56 10.43
C ALA A 52 -7.32 -12.42 11.46
N LEU A 53 -7.14 -11.18 11.02
CA LEU A 53 -7.13 -10.00 11.88
C LEU A 53 -8.41 -9.84 12.69
N LEU A 54 -9.58 -10.08 12.09
CA LEU A 54 -10.86 -9.98 12.80
C LEU A 54 -11.00 -11.05 13.90
N SER A 55 -10.38 -12.21 13.70
CA SER A 55 -10.37 -13.34 14.64
C SER A 55 -9.33 -13.14 15.75
N GLN A 56 -8.08 -12.91 15.37
CA GLN A 56 -6.90 -12.86 16.24
C GLN A 56 -6.68 -11.48 16.87
N LYS A 57 -7.37 -10.44 16.38
CA LYS A 57 -7.24 -9.02 16.78
C LYS A 57 -5.88 -8.38 16.49
N ARG A 58 -4.87 -9.15 16.10
CA ARG A 58 -3.56 -8.66 15.69
C ARG A 58 -2.92 -9.63 14.72
N PHE A 59 -2.13 -9.13 13.76
CA PHE A 59 -1.18 -9.94 12.99
C PHE A 59 -0.05 -9.06 12.46
N CYS A 60 1.07 -9.70 12.12
CA CYS A 60 2.22 -9.06 11.47
C CYS A 60 2.46 -9.65 10.08
N ASN A 61 2.99 -8.85 9.16
CA ASN A 61 3.51 -9.30 7.87
C ASN A 61 4.63 -8.39 7.38
N PHE A 62 5.22 -8.76 6.23
CA PHE A 62 6.29 -8.00 5.60
C PHE A 62 5.83 -7.39 4.28
N ILE A 63 6.26 -6.17 4.02
CA ILE A 63 6.02 -5.43 2.78
C ILE A 63 7.32 -4.71 2.41
N ALA A 64 7.95 -5.08 1.30
CA ALA A 64 9.30 -4.63 0.97
C ALA A 64 10.25 -4.80 2.18
N ASN A 65 11.00 -3.76 2.57
CA ASN A 65 11.89 -3.78 3.74
C ASN A 65 11.19 -3.34 5.04
N GLY A 66 9.86 -3.35 5.07
CA GLY A 66 9.06 -2.99 6.24
C GLY A 66 8.38 -4.19 6.90
N GLU A 67 8.51 -4.31 8.22
CA GLU A 67 7.63 -5.14 9.04
C GLU A 67 6.41 -4.31 9.47
N VAL A 68 5.23 -4.83 9.22
CA VAL A 68 3.96 -4.17 9.52
C VAL A 68 3.21 -4.95 10.57
N GLU A 69 2.67 -4.23 11.56
CA GLU A 69 1.76 -4.77 12.54
C GLU A 69 0.39 -4.12 12.40
N TYR A 70 -0.65 -4.96 12.31
CA TYR A 70 -2.04 -4.54 12.37
C TYR A 70 -2.66 -4.94 13.69
N LYS A 71 -3.45 -4.05 14.28
CA LYS A 71 -4.21 -4.32 15.50
C LYS A 71 -5.64 -3.82 15.39
N VAL A 72 -6.57 -4.57 15.97
CA VAL A 72 -7.98 -4.19 16.09
C VAL A 72 -8.36 -4.02 17.55
N SER A 73 -8.80 -2.82 17.91
CA SER A 73 -9.32 -2.46 19.23
C SER A 73 -10.55 -1.58 19.07
N SER A 74 -11.57 -1.75 19.92
CA SER A 74 -12.76 -0.88 19.97
C SER A 74 -13.38 -0.53 18.61
N ASN A 75 -13.52 -1.53 17.73
CA ASN A 75 -14.03 -1.39 16.36
C ASN A 75 -13.20 -0.44 15.45
N CYS A 76 -11.95 -0.18 15.79
CA CYS A 76 -10.96 0.47 14.94
C CYS A 76 -9.88 -0.54 14.56
N VAL A 77 -9.32 -0.36 13.36
CA VAL A 77 -8.05 -0.98 12.98
C VAL A 77 -6.98 0.10 12.94
N GLU A 78 -5.79 -0.22 13.42
CA GLU A 78 -4.60 0.60 13.32
C GLU A 78 -3.47 -0.21 12.66
N PHE A 79 -2.53 0.49 12.04
CA PHE A 79 -1.25 -0.12 11.70
C PHE A 79 -0.07 0.77 12.12
N ARG A 80 1.01 0.09 12.46
CA ARG A 80 2.35 0.65 12.67
C ARG A 80 3.34 -0.19 11.89
N THR A 81 4.50 0.37 11.61
CA THR A 81 5.53 -0.31 10.82
C THR A 81 6.91 -0.01 11.37
N ARG A 82 7.90 -0.83 11.02
CA ARG A 82 9.31 -0.55 11.22
C ARG A 82 10.11 -1.02 10.02
N ARG A 83 11.31 -0.48 9.84
CA ARG A 83 12.31 -1.06 8.93
C ARG A 83 12.78 -2.39 9.52
N LEU A 84 13.12 -3.38 8.68
CA LEU A 84 13.49 -4.74 9.11
C LEU A 84 14.65 -4.80 10.12
N ASP A 85 15.57 -3.86 10.03
CA ASP A 85 16.76 -3.70 10.88
C ASP A 85 16.53 -2.73 12.06
N SER A 86 15.33 -2.14 12.18
CA SER A 86 14.99 -1.26 13.29
C SER A 86 14.38 -2.06 14.45
N LEU A 87 14.74 -1.67 15.68
CA LEU A 87 14.17 -2.25 16.89
C LEU A 87 12.75 -1.74 17.16
N GLU A 88 12.49 -0.47 16.87
CA GLU A 88 11.25 0.20 17.28
C GLU A 88 10.25 0.35 16.13
N PHE A 89 8.98 0.13 16.45
CA PHE A 89 7.87 0.51 15.58
C PHE A 89 7.64 2.01 15.63
N THR A 90 7.22 2.58 14.50
CA THR A 90 6.66 3.92 14.47
C THR A 90 5.48 4.04 15.45
N PRO A 91 5.11 5.27 15.83
CA PRO A 91 3.74 5.56 16.26
C PRO A 91 2.71 5.03 15.25
N VAL A 92 1.43 4.98 15.66
CA VAL A 92 0.34 4.55 14.77
C VAL A 92 0.32 5.43 13.51
N VAL A 93 0.51 4.80 12.35
CA VAL A 93 0.63 5.49 11.06
C VAL A 93 -0.75 5.82 10.49
N ARG A 94 -1.66 4.84 10.50
CA ARG A 94 -3.07 5.07 10.16
C ARG A 94 -3.97 4.30 11.08
N GLU A 95 -5.13 4.90 11.27
CA GLU A 95 -6.29 4.27 11.89
C GLU A 95 -7.50 4.32 10.95
N MET A 96 -8.43 3.39 11.15
CA MET A 96 -9.68 3.37 10.44
C MET A 96 -10.77 2.69 11.28
N LYS A 97 -11.89 3.40 11.49
CA LYS A 97 -13.11 2.77 12.01
C LYS A 97 -13.55 1.62 11.11
N LEU A 98 -13.83 0.48 11.71
CA LEU A 98 -14.43 -0.67 11.06
C LEU A 98 -15.95 -0.44 10.95
N GLY A 99 -16.58 -1.09 9.97
CA GLY A 99 -18.04 -1.02 9.79
C GLY A 99 -18.78 -1.95 10.76
N LEU A 100 -20.10 -1.85 10.77
CA LEU A 100 -20.95 -2.61 11.69
C LEU A 100 -21.01 -4.11 11.34
N THR A 101 -21.01 -4.46 10.04
CA THR A 101 -21.19 -5.84 9.61
C THR A 101 -19.89 -6.47 9.08
N ARG A 102 -19.72 -7.79 9.26
CA ARG A 102 -18.53 -8.53 8.83
C ARG A 102 -18.16 -8.31 7.35
N PRO A 103 -19.09 -8.30 6.37
CA PRO A 103 -18.76 -8.01 4.97
C PRO A 103 -18.19 -6.60 4.77
N ILE A 104 -18.78 -5.60 5.43
CA ILE A 104 -18.29 -4.21 5.37
C ILE A 104 -16.90 -4.10 5.99
N ARG A 105 -16.66 -4.74 7.14
CA ARG A 105 -15.36 -4.78 7.81
C ARG A 105 -14.28 -5.38 6.90
N ILE A 106 -14.54 -6.53 6.30
CA ILE A 106 -13.61 -7.17 5.35
C ILE A 106 -13.33 -6.24 4.15
N ARG A 107 -14.37 -5.63 3.55
CA ARG A 107 -14.19 -4.71 2.42
C ARG A 107 -13.32 -3.50 2.80
N ARG A 108 -13.52 -2.94 3.99
CA ARG A 108 -12.72 -1.81 4.51
C ARG A 108 -11.28 -2.23 4.77
N LEU A 109 -11.07 -3.37 5.45
CA LEU A 109 -9.74 -3.91 5.76
C LEU A 109 -8.90 -4.15 4.51
N LYS A 110 -9.47 -4.68 3.43
CA LYS A 110 -8.74 -4.84 2.17
C LYS A 110 -8.21 -3.53 1.59
N ARG A 111 -8.97 -2.43 1.72
CA ARG A 111 -8.53 -1.10 1.29
C ARG A 111 -7.45 -0.55 2.21
N PHE A 112 -7.58 -0.83 3.50
CA PHE A 112 -6.61 -0.45 4.52
C PHE A 112 -5.26 -1.13 4.27
N PHE A 113 -5.25 -2.44 4.01
CA PHE A 113 -4.02 -3.18 3.69
C PHE A 113 -3.36 -2.70 2.40
N ALA A 114 -4.14 -2.43 1.35
CA ALA A 114 -3.61 -1.87 0.11
C ALA A 114 -2.98 -0.49 0.35
N GLN A 115 -3.61 0.37 1.16
CA GLN A 115 -3.07 1.69 1.49
C GLN A 115 -1.78 1.57 2.31
N SER A 116 -1.78 0.76 3.38
CA SER A 116 -0.59 0.58 4.22
C SER A 116 0.57 0.01 3.41
N ALA A 117 0.31 -0.85 2.42
CA ALA A 117 1.35 -1.36 1.55
C ALA A 117 2.01 -0.26 0.72
N VAL A 118 1.23 0.69 0.18
CA VAL A 118 1.79 1.85 -0.52
C VAL A 118 2.59 2.74 0.43
N ASP A 119 2.06 2.99 1.63
CA ASP A 119 2.77 3.79 2.62
C ASP A 119 4.11 3.13 2.99
N VAL A 120 4.14 1.81 3.18
CA VAL A 120 5.35 1.07 3.54
C VAL A 120 6.34 1.00 2.39
N ILE A 121 5.90 0.72 1.15
CA ILE A 121 6.79 0.69 -0.02
C ILE A 121 7.48 2.04 -0.24
N ARG A 122 6.75 3.14 -0.04
CA ARG A 122 7.31 4.49 -0.18
C ARG A 122 8.43 4.76 0.84
N ASN A 123 8.28 4.28 2.07
CA ASN A 123 9.18 4.61 3.17
C ASN A 123 10.30 3.58 3.36
N PHE A 124 10.05 2.31 3.03
CA PHE A 124 11.00 1.20 3.19
C PHE A 124 11.12 0.38 1.89
N PRO A 125 11.61 0.98 0.79
CA PRO A 125 11.78 0.28 -0.49
C PRO A 125 12.84 -0.84 -0.40
N LEU A 126 12.79 -1.78 -1.34
CA LEU A 126 13.74 -2.90 -1.45
C LEU A 126 15.17 -2.46 -1.82
N ALA A 127 15.30 -1.44 -2.67
CA ALA A 127 16.60 -0.88 -3.05
C ALA A 127 17.06 0.09 -1.96
N SER A 128 17.60 -0.45 -0.88
CA SER A 128 18.19 0.32 0.21
C SER A 128 19.71 0.26 0.10
N ALA A 129 20.26 0.93 -0.91
CA ALA A 129 21.60 1.49 -0.80
C ALA A 129 21.39 2.94 -0.36
N ASP A 130 21.67 3.22 0.91
CA ASP A 130 21.75 4.58 1.46
C ASP A 130 20.44 5.35 1.66
N VAL A 131 19.39 4.70 2.21
CA VAL A 131 18.28 5.46 2.82
C VAL A 131 18.76 5.98 4.18
N ASP A 132 19.04 7.28 4.23
CA ASP A 132 19.41 8.02 5.43
C ASP A 132 18.42 7.71 6.58
N PRO A 133 18.90 7.23 7.75
CA PRO A 133 18.05 6.93 8.90
C PRO A 133 17.24 8.12 9.41
N ASP A 134 17.62 9.35 9.06
CA ASP A 134 16.92 10.59 9.46
C ASP A 134 15.75 10.98 8.53
N VAL A 135 15.48 10.19 7.48
CA VAL A 135 14.32 10.42 6.60
C VAL A 135 13.03 10.12 7.36
N GLY A 136 12.24 11.16 7.61
CA GLY A 136 10.95 11.07 8.30
C GLY A 136 9.92 10.22 7.53
N PHE A 137 8.97 9.62 8.26
CA PHE A 137 7.94 8.76 7.65
C PHE A 137 6.87 9.57 6.89
N GLY A 138 6.92 9.54 5.55
CA GLY A 138 6.03 10.29 4.68
C GLY A 138 4.74 9.55 4.31
N ILE A 139 3.56 10.13 4.61
CA ILE A 139 2.25 9.63 4.16
C ILE A 139 1.37 10.71 3.52
N ASN A 140 0.45 10.31 2.64
CA ASN A 140 -0.62 11.20 2.19
C ASN A 140 -1.58 11.46 3.36
N THR A 141 -1.96 12.73 3.56
CA THR A 141 -2.95 13.17 4.56
C THR A 141 -4.27 12.40 4.42
N PHE A 142 -4.76 12.24 3.19
CA PHE A 142 -5.95 11.43 2.91
C PHE A 142 -5.57 10.14 2.18
N PRO A 143 -6.03 8.97 2.66
CA PRO A 143 -5.78 7.71 1.99
C PRO A 143 -6.59 7.61 0.69
N TYR A 144 -6.11 6.84 -0.29
CA TYR A 144 -6.69 6.68 -1.62
C TYR A 144 -8.07 6.00 -1.63
N TYR A 145 -8.49 5.37 -0.54
CA TYR A 145 -9.87 4.90 -0.39
C TYR A 145 -10.86 6.00 0.00
N SER A 146 -10.38 7.15 0.50
CA SER A 146 -11.21 8.29 0.91
C SER A 146 -11.63 9.11 -0.30
N LEU A 147 -12.90 9.53 -0.34
CA LEU A 147 -13.35 10.48 -1.36
C LEU A 147 -12.72 11.86 -1.21
N ARG A 148 -12.26 12.21 0.01
CA ARG A 148 -11.58 13.50 0.27
C ARG A 148 -10.29 13.64 -0.51
N HIS A 149 -9.62 12.52 -0.80
CA HIS A 149 -8.43 12.51 -1.64
C HIS A 149 -8.73 13.00 -3.07
N PHE A 150 -9.89 12.65 -3.63
CA PHE A 150 -10.24 13.01 -5.01
C PHE A 150 -11.02 14.32 -5.12
N SER A 151 -11.57 14.83 -4.02
CA SER A 151 -12.46 15.97 -4.07
C SER A 151 -11.74 17.32 -4.04
N ASN A 152 -10.47 17.41 -3.61
CA ASN A 152 -9.73 18.68 -3.43
C ASN A 152 -10.60 19.77 -2.77
N GLY A 153 -11.39 19.41 -1.75
CA GLY A 153 -12.34 20.32 -1.08
C GLY A 153 -13.74 20.44 -1.71
N GLY A 154 -13.97 19.87 -2.89
CA GLY A 154 -15.26 19.85 -3.60
C GLY A 154 -16.24 18.76 -3.17
N SER A 155 -17.33 18.60 -3.92
CA SER A 155 -18.43 17.68 -3.60
C SER A 155 -18.05 16.19 -3.75
N LYS A 156 -18.73 15.31 -2.98
CA LYS A 156 -18.50 13.84 -3.01
C LYS A 156 -18.72 13.23 -4.40
N MET A 157 -19.64 13.81 -5.19
CA MET A 157 -19.95 13.37 -6.55
C MET A 157 -18.78 13.64 -7.52
N LEU A 158 -18.18 14.84 -7.45
CA LEU A 158 -16.97 15.18 -8.21
C LEU A 158 -15.81 14.25 -7.85
N GLY A 159 -15.65 13.93 -6.56
CA GLY A 159 -14.65 12.97 -6.10
C GLY A 159 -14.87 11.56 -6.65
N LEU A 160 -16.12 11.13 -6.86
CA LEU A 160 -16.43 9.83 -7.45
C LEU A 160 -16.09 9.78 -8.95
N LEU A 161 -16.45 10.82 -9.71
CA LEU A 161 -16.14 10.91 -11.15
C LEU A 161 -14.63 10.91 -11.40
N ARG A 162 -13.88 11.72 -10.66
CA ARG A 162 -12.41 11.77 -10.78
C ARG A 162 -11.75 10.44 -10.45
N LYS A 163 -12.29 9.73 -9.45
CA LYS A 163 -11.81 8.39 -9.07
C LYS A 163 -12.03 7.35 -10.16
N ILE A 164 -13.12 7.44 -10.93
CA ILE A 164 -13.39 6.57 -12.07
C ILE A 164 -12.41 6.89 -13.20
N ARG A 165 -12.28 8.17 -13.59
CA ARG A 165 -11.38 8.58 -14.70
C ARG A 165 -9.92 8.16 -14.49
N THR A 166 -9.41 8.26 -13.27
CA THR A 166 -8.03 7.82 -13.00
C THR A 166 -7.88 6.29 -12.96
N TYR A 167 -8.96 5.51 -12.86
CA TYR A 167 -8.89 4.04 -12.86
C TYR A 167 -8.35 3.49 -14.18
N ASP A 168 -8.42 4.28 -15.25
CA ASP A 168 -7.97 3.91 -16.59
C ASP A 168 -6.60 4.52 -16.96
N SER A 169 -5.76 4.86 -15.96
CA SER A 169 -4.44 5.44 -16.23
C SER A 169 -3.46 4.43 -16.84
N GLU A 170 -2.61 4.92 -17.72
CA GLU A 170 -1.55 4.12 -18.37
C GLU A 170 -0.64 3.44 -17.34
N VAL A 171 -0.31 4.12 -16.23
CA VAL A 171 0.48 3.56 -15.13
C VAL A 171 -0.16 2.31 -14.53
N LEU A 172 -1.50 2.28 -14.39
CA LEU A 172 -2.19 1.09 -13.90
C LEU A 172 -2.18 -0.04 -14.93
N VAL A 173 -2.18 0.29 -16.23
CA VAL A 173 -2.02 -0.71 -17.29
C VAL A 173 -0.63 -1.33 -17.21
N LYS A 174 0.42 -0.52 -17.05
CA LYS A 174 1.82 -0.99 -16.86
C LYS A 174 1.97 -1.93 -15.66
N LEU A 175 1.32 -1.63 -14.53
CA LEU A 175 1.28 -2.52 -13.36
C LEU A 175 0.57 -3.88 -13.61
N ARG A 176 -0.30 -3.96 -14.63
CA ARG A 176 -1.07 -5.18 -14.95
C ARG A 176 -0.43 -6.03 -16.04
N THR A 177 0.42 -5.44 -16.87
CA THR A 177 1.18 -6.13 -17.90
C THR A 177 2.37 -6.85 -17.28
N LEU A 178 2.54 -8.13 -17.67
CA LEU A 178 3.64 -9.00 -17.24
C LEU A 178 4.88 -8.75 -18.10
#